data_AF-A0A959T6H1-F1
#
_entry.id   AF-A0A959T6H1-F1
#
_cell.length_a   1.000
_cell.length_b   1.000
_cell.length_c   1.000
_cell.angle_alpha   90.00
_cell.angle_beta   90.00
_cell.angle_gamma   90.00
#
_symmetry.space_group_name_H-M   'P 1'
#
loop_
_entity.id
_entity.type
_entity.pdbx_description
1 polymer ?
#
loop_
_entity_poly.entity_id
_entity_poly.type
_entity_poly.pdbx_seq_one_letter_code
_entity_poly.pdbx_strand_id
1 'polypeptide(L)'
;FISSNMNAEVIEKQRMLEVADLRERASLLLAHLTKELQMLEMKNEIQSKVRTEVDRQQREYFLHQQMKTIQDELGGNPIEQEMEEMRAKAAKKKWSAKVAEVFEKEISKLQRMNPAGAEFSVQHNYVQLLLELPWGEYSNDRFDLRNAQKILDRDHFGLEKVKERIIEHLAVLKLKGDMRAPIICLYGPPGVGKTSLGKSMAEALGRKYVRMSLGGLHDESEIRGHRKTYIGAMPGRLIQSLKKAGSSNPLFVLDEIDKVGKDFHGDPASALLEVLDPEQNNAFHDNYVEIEYDLSRVMFVATANNISAIHPALRDRMEIIEVNGYTLDEKVQIAQRHLLPKQLDGSGIKAKQFKLGEGLLEAIVENYTDESGVRTLEKRIAKLVRYRAKQIGLKEKFNVTINVADLVKIYGPSHARDKYQGNDVAGVVTGLAWTPTGGDILFLETSITKGEGKLTLTGNLGDVMKESAMIALEYLKAHSDIIGLEQEVFKRWNVHIHVPEGATPK
;
A
#
# COMPACT_ATOMS: atom_id res chain seq x y z
N PHE A 1 70.68 31.45 -54.97
CA PHE A 1 70.21 30.12 -55.40
C PHE A 1 69.25 29.50 -54.40
N ILE A 2 69.67 29.25 -53.15
CA ILE A 2 68.75 28.70 -52.13
C ILE A 2 67.58 29.66 -51.86
N SER A 3 67.85 30.97 -51.73
CA SER A 3 66.81 31.98 -51.51
C SER A 3 65.82 32.16 -52.67
N SER A 4 66.21 31.81 -53.90
CA SER A 4 65.32 31.92 -55.06
C SER A 4 64.37 30.73 -55.16
N ASN A 5 64.82 29.54 -54.72
CA ASN A 5 64.08 28.28 -54.82
C ASN A 5 63.28 27.91 -53.56
N MET A 6 63.41 28.66 -52.46
CA MET A 6 62.56 28.44 -51.27
C MET A 6 61.09 28.79 -51.55
N ASN A 7 60.16 28.16 -50.84
CA ASN A 7 58.74 28.40 -51.01
C ASN A 7 58.24 29.54 -50.11
N ALA A 8 58.84 30.73 -50.27
CA ALA A 8 58.47 31.95 -49.54
C ALA A 8 57.73 32.95 -50.44
N GLU A 9 56.92 33.83 -49.83
CA GLU A 9 56.26 34.92 -50.55
C GLU A 9 57.29 35.85 -51.21
N VAL A 10 56.92 36.42 -52.37
CA VAL A 10 57.82 37.26 -53.18
C VAL A 10 58.38 38.43 -52.38
N ILE A 11 57.58 38.99 -51.47
CA ILE A 11 57.96 40.11 -50.59
C ILE A 11 59.12 39.71 -49.66
N GLU A 12 59.09 38.52 -49.07
CA GLU A 12 60.15 38.05 -48.18
C GLU A 12 61.43 37.71 -48.94
N LYS A 13 61.30 37.15 -50.15
CA LYS A 13 62.44 36.93 -51.05
C LYS A 13 63.13 38.24 -51.44
N GLN A 14 62.34 39.27 -51.75
CA GLN A 14 62.84 40.61 -52.06
C GLN A 14 63.55 41.24 -50.86
N ARG A 15 62.96 41.16 -49.66
CA ARG A 15 63.56 41.65 -48.42
C ARG A 15 64.93 41.00 -48.14
N MET A 16 65.09 39.71 -48.41
CA MET A 16 66.38 39.03 -48.28
C MET A 16 67.42 39.51 -49.29
N LEU A 17 67.02 39.92 -50.50
CA LEU A 17 67.93 40.47 -51.51
C LEU A 17 68.45 41.85 -51.16
N GLU A 18 67.65 42.65 -50.44
CA GLU A 18 67.96 44.02 -50.02
C GLU A 18 68.93 44.09 -48.83
N VAL A 19 69.07 43.02 -48.05
CA VAL A 19 70.02 42.96 -46.92
C VAL A 19 71.44 42.84 -47.43
N ALA A 20 72.26 43.89 -47.30
CA ALA A 20 73.63 43.91 -47.80
C ALA A 20 74.59 42.98 -47.02
N ASP A 21 74.35 42.75 -45.72
CA ASP A 21 75.18 41.86 -44.89
C ASP A 21 74.87 40.38 -45.15
N LEU A 22 75.93 39.60 -45.40
CA LEU A 22 75.81 38.21 -45.81
C LEU A 22 75.39 37.28 -44.66
N ARG A 23 75.79 37.59 -43.41
CA ARG A 23 75.44 36.79 -42.23
C ARG A 23 73.99 37.02 -41.82
N GLU A 24 73.55 38.28 -41.89
CA GLU A 24 72.17 38.65 -41.60
C GLU A 24 71.21 38.03 -42.62
N ARG A 25 71.58 38.07 -43.91
CA ARG A 25 70.84 37.39 -44.99
C ARG A 25 70.77 35.87 -44.79
N ALA A 26 71.86 35.23 -44.39
CA ALA A 26 71.90 33.80 -44.11
C ALA A 26 71.03 33.41 -42.90
N SER A 27 71.00 34.25 -41.88
CA SER A 27 70.18 34.03 -40.67
C SER A 27 68.68 34.11 -40.97
N LEU A 28 68.27 35.09 -41.79
CA LEU A 28 66.89 35.21 -42.27
C LEU A 28 66.48 34.00 -43.11
N LEU A 29 67.34 33.57 -44.03
CA LEU A 29 67.09 32.37 -44.84
C LEU A 29 66.92 31.11 -43.98
N LEU A 30 67.79 30.93 -42.98
CA LEU A 30 67.74 29.79 -42.09
C LEU A 30 66.44 29.79 -41.28
N ALA A 31 66.02 30.94 -40.75
CA ALA A 31 64.74 31.07 -40.02
C ALA A 31 63.53 30.68 -40.88
N HIS A 32 63.50 31.08 -42.16
CA HIS A 32 62.43 30.69 -43.09
C HIS A 32 62.43 29.19 -43.36
N LEU A 33 63.59 28.59 -43.64
CA LEU A 33 63.70 27.16 -43.88
C LEU A 33 63.33 26.33 -42.64
N THR A 34 63.69 26.79 -41.44
CA THR A 34 63.30 26.12 -40.19
C THR A 34 61.78 26.16 -39.99
N LYS A 35 61.13 27.30 -40.27
CA LYS A 35 59.68 27.42 -40.20
C LYS A 35 58.97 26.51 -41.22
N GLU A 36 59.51 26.41 -42.43
CA GLU A 36 58.98 25.54 -43.48
C GLU A 36 59.13 24.06 -43.12
N LEU A 37 60.27 23.68 -42.54
CA LEU A 37 60.51 22.32 -42.03
C LEU A 37 59.50 21.95 -40.93
N GLN A 38 59.27 22.81 -39.95
CA GLN A 38 58.29 22.58 -38.88
C GLN A 38 56.86 22.40 -39.42
N MET A 39 56.48 23.18 -40.43
CA MET A 39 55.17 23.04 -41.06
C MET A 39 55.02 21.70 -41.80
N LEU A 40 56.09 21.24 -42.47
CA LEU A 40 56.11 19.94 -43.16
C LEU A 40 56.05 18.77 -42.17
N GLU A 41 56.78 18.86 -41.06
CA GLU A 41 56.74 17.85 -39.98
C GLU A 41 55.34 17.74 -39.38
N MET A 42 54.71 18.88 -39.04
CA MET A 42 53.35 18.90 -38.51
C MET A 42 52.33 18.33 -39.51
N LYS A 43 52.46 18.66 -40.81
CA LYS A 43 51.60 18.11 -41.86
C LYS A 43 51.71 16.59 -41.97
N ASN A 44 52.93 16.06 -41.91
CA ASN A 44 53.17 14.60 -41.92
C ASN A 44 52.64 13.91 -40.66
N GLU A 45 52.78 14.54 -39.50
CA GLU A 45 52.25 13.99 -38.25
C GLU A 45 50.72 13.91 -38.27
N ILE A 46 50.05 14.98 -38.74
CA ILE A 46 48.59 15.00 -38.91
C ILE A 46 48.16 13.90 -39.89
N GLN A 47 48.85 13.78 -41.04
CA GLN A 47 48.51 12.79 -42.06
C GLN A 47 48.67 11.34 -41.54
N SER A 48 49.69 11.09 -40.72
CA SER A 48 49.91 9.79 -40.07
C SER A 48 48.82 9.46 -39.04
N LYS A 49 48.43 10.43 -38.20
CA LYS A 49 47.34 10.25 -37.22
C LYS A 49 46.02 9.96 -37.90
N VAL A 50 45.66 10.73 -38.92
CA VAL A 50 44.42 10.52 -39.70
C VAL A 50 44.41 9.14 -40.34
N ARG A 51 45.52 8.69 -40.93
CA ARG A 51 45.61 7.35 -41.54
C ARG A 51 45.40 6.24 -40.53
N THR A 52 46.01 6.36 -39.34
CA THR A 52 45.87 5.37 -38.26
C THR A 52 44.44 5.30 -37.74
N GLU A 53 43.75 6.44 -37.64
CA GLU A 53 42.37 6.53 -37.20
C GLU A 53 41.40 5.94 -38.24
N VAL A 54 41.64 6.21 -39.53
CA VAL A 54 40.89 5.61 -40.65
C VAL A 54 41.08 4.09 -40.71
N ASP A 55 42.32 3.60 -40.57
CA ASP A 55 42.60 2.16 -40.56
C ASP A 55 41.93 1.46 -39.36
N ARG A 56 41.90 2.12 -38.20
CA ARG A 56 41.19 1.62 -37.01
C ARG A 56 39.68 1.57 -37.25
N GLN A 57 39.07 2.63 -37.79
CA GLN A 57 37.63 2.64 -38.13
C GLN A 57 37.27 1.56 -39.16
N GLN A 58 38.08 1.39 -40.21
CA GLN A 58 37.84 0.33 -41.20
C GLN A 58 37.93 -1.06 -40.57
N ARG A 59 38.88 -1.28 -39.66
CA ARG A 59 39.03 -2.55 -38.94
C ARG A 59 37.85 -2.82 -38.01
N GLU A 60 37.42 -1.83 -37.24
CA GLU A 60 36.22 -1.92 -36.38
C GLU A 60 34.96 -2.20 -37.22
N TYR A 61 34.78 -1.50 -38.35
CA TYR A 61 33.68 -1.75 -39.29
C TYR A 61 33.68 -3.19 -39.83
N PHE A 62 34.85 -3.68 -40.27
CA PHE A 62 34.98 -5.03 -40.82
C PHE A 62 34.71 -6.11 -39.76
N LEU A 63 35.22 -5.93 -38.52
CA LEU A 63 34.95 -6.84 -37.40
C LEU A 63 33.46 -6.85 -37.02
N HIS A 64 32.79 -5.69 -37.02
CA HIS A 64 31.35 -5.61 -36.80
C HIS A 64 30.56 -6.34 -37.89
N GLN A 65 30.97 -6.19 -39.15
CA GLN A 65 30.31 -6.87 -40.27
C GLN A 65 30.52 -8.38 -40.20
N GLN A 66 31.72 -8.86 -39.87
CA GLN A 66 32.00 -10.28 -39.67
C GLN A 66 31.21 -10.87 -38.49
N MET A 67 31.17 -10.17 -37.35
CA MET A 67 30.39 -10.59 -36.19
C MET A 67 28.90 -10.72 -36.54
N LYS A 68 28.36 -9.78 -37.33
CA LYS A 68 26.98 -9.84 -37.81
C LYS A 68 26.73 -11.08 -38.68
N THR A 69 27.59 -11.33 -39.67
CA THR A 69 27.48 -12.51 -40.54
C THR A 69 27.59 -13.82 -39.75
N ILE A 70 28.51 -13.89 -38.77
CA ILE A 70 28.67 -15.08 -37.91
C ILE A 70 27.43 -15.30 -37.03
N GLN A 71 26.83 -14.23 -36.50
CA GLN A 71 25.57 -14.31 -35.73
C GLN A 71 24.40 -14.79 -36.61
N ASP A 72 24.29 -14.32 -37.85
CA ASP A 72 23.27 -14.74 -38.79
C ASP A 72 23.41 -16.23 -39.17
N GLU A 73 24.63 -16.74 -39.36
CA GLU A 73 24.87 -18.16 -39.68
C GLU A 73 24.70 -19.12 -38.49
N LEU A 74 24.89 -18.65 -37.25
CA LEU A 74 24.74 -19.44 -36.03
C LEU A 74 23.28 -19.54 -35.52
N GLY A 75 22.31 -18.99 -36.25
CA GLY A 75 20.88 -19.04 -35.89
C GLY A 75 20.30 -17.73 -35.36
N GLY A 76 20.97 -16.59 -35.59
CA GLY A 76 20.52 -15.25 -35.20
C GLY A 76 20.98 -14.84 -33.80
N ASN A 77 20.94 -13.54 -33.51
CA ASN A 77 21.26 -13.01 -32.19
C ASN A 77 20.10 -13.36 -31.21
N PRO A 78 20.38 -14.02 -30.05
CA PRO A 78 19.34 -14.34 -29.06
C PRO A 78 18.50 -13.11 -28.64
N ILE A 79 19.11 -11.93 -28.63
CA ILE A 79 18.45 -10.67 -28.31
C ILE A 79 17.47 -10.26 -29.41
N GLU A 80 17.83 -10.44 -30.68
CA GLU A 80 16.92 -10.14 -31.79
C GLU A 80 15.74 -11.12 -31.82
N GLN A 81 15.97 -12.39 -31.51
CA GLN A 81 14.88 -13.37 -31.35
C GLN A 81 13.93 -12.97 -30.22
N GLU A 82 14.45 -12.57 -29.06
CA GLU A 82 13.63 -12.10 -27.94
C GLU A 82 12.80 -10.86 -28.33
N MET A 83 13.39 -9.93 -29.09
CA MET A 83 12.70 -8.73 -29.58
C MET A 83 11.58 -9.07 -30.58
N GLU A 84 11.80 -10.04 -31.47
CA GLU A 84 10.75 -10.55 -32.36
C GLU A 84 9.64 -11.27 -31.59
N GLU A 85 9.98 -12.03 -30.54
CA GLU A 85 8.98 -12.62 -29.64
C GLU A 85 8.16 -11.54 -28.91
N MET A 86 8.79 -10.45 -28.47
CA MET A 86 8.12 -9.30 -27.87
C MET A 86 7.16 -8.63 -28.86
N ARG A 87 7.58 -8.42 -30.12
CA ARG A 87 6.69 -7.92 -31.20
C ARG A 87 5.52 -8.87 -31.48
N ALA A 88 5.77 -10.17 -31.51
CA ALA A 88 4.72 -11.17 -31.71
C ALA A 88 3.70 -11.20 -30.56
N LYS A 89 4.14 -10.97 -29.32
CA LYS A 89 3.24 -10.79 -28.15
C LYS A 89 2.47 -9.48 -28.24
N ALA A 90 3.13 -8.39 -28.61
CA ALA A 90 2.55 -7.07 -28.81
C ALA A 90 1.38 -7.08 -29.81
N ALA A 91 1.54 -7.80 -30.93
CA ALA A 91 0.50 -7.93 -31.96
C ALA A 91 -0.81 -8.57 -31.46
N LYS A 92 -0.77 -9.34 -30.37
CA LYS A 92 -1.94 -9.99 -29.76
C LYS A 92 -2.60 -9.14 -28.67
N LYS A 93 -1.97 -8.03 -28.25
CA LYS A 93 -2.45 -7.17 -27.16
C LYS A 93 -3.57 -6.24 -27.62
N LYS A 94 -4.49 -5.93 -26.71
CA LYS A 94 -5.65 -5.06 -26.94
C LYS A 94 -5.42 -3.65 -26.38
N TRP A 95 -4.31 -3.03 -26.73
CA TRP A 95 -4.00 -1.65 -26.34
C TRP A 95 -4.44 -0.64 -27.41
N SER A 96 -4.47 0.65 -27.06
CA SER A 96 -4.83 1.73 -27.99
C SER A 96 -3.72 2.00 -29.01
N ALA A 97 -4.05 2.71 -30.10
CA ALA A 97 -3.06 3.12 -31.11
C ALA A 97 -1.90 3.95 -30.50
N LYS A 98 -2.21 4.82 -29.53
CA LYS A 98 -1.21 5.62 -28.80
C LYS A 98 -0.21 4.74 -28.03
N VAL A 99 -0.69 3.69 -27.36
CA VAL A 99 0.17 2.75 -26.63
C VAL A 99 0.99 1.89 -27.59
N ALA A 100 0.39 1.46 -28.70
CA ALA A 100 1.10 0.71 -29.75
C ALA A 100 2.26 1.52 -30.35
N GLU A 101 2.05 2.80 -30.64
CA GLU A 101 3.08 3.69 -31.18
C GLU A 101 4.24 3.88 -30.19
N VAL A 102 3.91 4.10 -28.90
CA VAL A 102 4.93 4.19 -27.84
C VAL A 102 5.71 2.89 -27.74
N PHE A 103 5.04 1.73 -27.71
CA PHE A 103 5.72 0.44 -27.68
C PHE A 103 6.68 0.26 -28.86
N GLU A 104 6.24 0.57 -30.09
CA GLU A 104 7.08 0.42 -31.28
C GLU A 104 8.30 1.36 -31.29
N LYS A 105 8.13 2.57 -30.76
CA LYS A 105 9.23 3.51 -30.55
C LYS A 105 10.24 2.99 -29.53
N GLU A 106 9.76 2.45 -28.42
CA GLU A 106 10.60 1.98 -27.31
C GLU A 106 11.32 0.66 -27.62
N ILE A 107 10.70 -0.25 -28.38
CA ILE A 107 11.34 -1.47 -28.88
C ILE A 107 12.38 -1.15 -29.98
N SER A 108 12.09 -0.17 -30.85
CA SER A 108 13.06 0.30 -31.86
C SER A 108 14.30 0.94 -31.22
N LYS A 109 14.13 1.65 -30.10
CA LYS A 109 15.26 2.18 -29.31
C LYS A 109 16.07 1.05 -28.69
N LEU A 110 15.41 0.08 -28.07
CA LEU A 110 16.07 -1.07 -27.44
C LEU A 110 16.92 -1.86 -28.44
N GLN A 111 16.48 -2.01 -29.69
CA GLN A 111 17.24 -2.69 -30.75
C GLN A 111 18.56 -1.96 -31.13
N ARG A 112 18.64 -0.64 -30.95
CA ARG A 112 19.84 0.15 -31.24
C ARG A 112 20.79 0.27 -30.05
N MET A 113 20.36 -0.12 -28.86
CA MET A 113 21.14 -0.01 -27.63
C MET A 113 22.17 -1.13 -27.52
N ASN A 114 23.30 -0.83 -26.88
CA ASN A 114 24.31 -1.84 -26.57
C ASN A 114 23.80 -2.74 -25.42
N PRO A 115 23.68 -4.07 -25.63
CA PRO A 115 23.21 -5.00 -24.60
C PRO A 115 24.03 -5.02 -23.30
N ALA A 116 25.31 -4.63 -23.36
CA ALA A 116 26.19 -4.60 -22.19
C ALA A 116 26.00 -3.35 -21.31
N GLY A 117 25.20 -2.36 -21.74
CA GLY A 117 24.97 -1.12 -21.03
C GLY A 117 23.89 -1.24 -19.93
N ALA A 118 24.05 -0.51 -18.82
CA ALA A 118 23.05 -0.46 -17.75
C ALA A 118 21.68 0.05 -18.22
N GLU A 119 21.66 0.96 -19.20
CA GLU A 119 20.43 1.49 -19.80
C GLU A 119 19.61 0.43 -20.55
N PHE A 120 20.28 -0.58 -21.13
CA PHE A 120 19.61 -1.66 -21.86
C PHE A 120 18.66 -2.44 -20.93
N SER A 121 19.10 -2.77 -19.71
CA SER A 121 18.26 -3.51 -18.76
C SER A 121 17.05 -2.69 -18.32
N VAL A 122 17.20 -1.38 -18.10
CA VAL A 122 16.07 -0.50 -17.73
C VAL A 122 15.04 -0.44 -18.87
N GLN A 123 15.53 -0.24 -20.10
CA GLN A 123 14.68 -0.18 -21.29
C GLN A 123 13.98 -1.52 -21.57
N HIS A 124 14.70 -2.63 -21.43
CA HIS A 124 14.15 -3.98 -21.58
C HIS A 124 13.03 -4.25 -20.57
N ASN A 125 13.28 -3.97 -19.28
CA ASN A 125 12.27 -4.10 -18.23
C ASN A 125 11.04 -3.22 -18.49
N TYR A 126 11.22 -2.02 -19.05
CA TYR A 126 10.12 -1.14 -19.41
C TYR A 126 9.27 -1.72 -20.56
N VAL A 127 9.90 -2.18 -21.65
CA VAL A 127 9.20 -2.83 -22.77
C VAL A 127 8.47 -4.09 -22.30
N GLN A 128 9.10 -4.88 -21.44
CA GLN A 128 8.48 -6.06 -20.83
C GLN A 128 7.28 -5.68 -19.94
N LEU A 129 7.39 -4.63 -19.13
CA LEU A 129 6.27 -4.14 -18.31
C LEU A 129 5.06 -3.77 -19.19
N LEU A 130 5.27 -3.06 -20.30
CA LEU A 130 4.19 -2.70 -21.23
C LEU A 130 3.48 -3.95 -21.78
N LEU A 131 4.20 -5.02 -22.08
CA LEU A 131 3.62 -6.29 -22.54
C LEU A 131 2.85 -7.03 -21.45
N GLU A 132 3.33 -6.98 -20.20
CA GLU A 132 2.72 -7.69 -19.08
C GLU A 132 1.46 -7.00 -18.55
N LEU A 133 1.28 -5.70 -18.85
CA LEU A 133 0.08 -4.99 -18.46
C LEU A 133 -1.17 -5.51 -19.21
N PRO A 134 -2.31 -5.66 -18.52
CA PRO A 134 -3.51 -6.31 -19.07
C PRO A 134 -4.38 -5.37 -19.91
N TRP A 135 -3.79 -4.63 -20.86
CA TRP A 135 -4.49 -3.64 -21.68
C TRP A 135 -5.77 -4.18 -22.33
N GLY A 136 -6.93 -3.61 -22.00
CA GLY A 136 -8.21 -4.02 -22.56
C GLY A 136 -8.61 -5.47 -22.24
N GLU A 137 -7.95 -6.12 -21.28
CA GLU A 137 -8.22 -7.48 -20.83
C GLU A 137 -9.07 -7.45 -19.56
N TYR A 138 -10.34 -7.85 -19.68
CA TYR A 138 -11.31 -7.79 -18.60
C TYR A 138 -11.76 -9.19 -18.17
N SER A 139 -11.96 -9.36 -16.87
CA SER A 139 -12.70 -10.49 -16.31
C SER A 139 -14.20 -10.36 -16.62
N ASN A 140 -14.90 -11.50 -16.70
CA ASN A 140 -16.33 -11.54 -16.98
C ASN A 140 -17.12 -11.16 -15.73
N ASP A 141 -17.69 -9.95 -15.73
CA ASP A 141 -18.49 -9.44 -14.62
C ASP A 141 -19.79 -10.22 -14.43
N ARG A 142 -20.10 -10.55 -13.17
CA ARG A 142 -21.32 -11.25 -12.76
C ARG A 142 -22.14 -10.38 -11.82
N PHE A 143 -22.97 -9.50 -12.37
CA PHE A 143 -23.90 -8.66 -11.61
C PHE A 143 -25.22 -9.40 -11.25
N ASP A 144 -25.10 -10.60 -10.66
CA ASP A 144 -26.23 -11.31 -10.07
C ASP A 144 -26.31 -10.98 -8.58
N LEU A 145 -27.22 -10.06 -8.23
CA LEU A 145 -27.41 -9.59 -6.86
C LEU A 145 -27.85 -10.71 -5.91
N ARG A 146 -28.62 -11.71 -6.40
CA ARG A 146 -29.04 -12.86 -5.58
C ARG A 146 -27.85 -13.76 -5.27
N ASN A 147 -26.97 -13.98 -6.25
CA ASN A 147 -25.74 -14.71 -6.04
C ASN A 147 -24.78 -13.94 -5.12
N ALA A 148 -24.68 -12.62 -5.28
CA ALA A 148 -23.85 -11.78 -4.43
C ALA A 148 -24.28 -11.85 -2.97
N GLN A 149 -25.58 -11.73 -2.68
CA GLN A 149 -26.14 -11.89 -1.34
C GLN A 149 -25.78 -13.27 -0.75
N LYS A 150 -25.97 -14.35 -1.51
CA LYS A 150 -25.62 -15.70 -1.07
C LYS A 150 -24.14 -15.87 -0.71
N ILE A 151 -23.23 -15.28 -1.49
CA ILE A 151 -21.79 -15.37 -1.23
C ILE A 151 -21.43 -14.56 0.02
N LEU A 152 -22.00 -13.36 0.18
CA LEU A 152 -21.81 -12.55 1.38
C LEU A 152 -22.33 -13.28 2.63
N ASP A 153 -23.49 -13.94 2.56
CA ASP A 153 -24.07 -14.71 3.67
C ASP A 153 -23.31 -15.99 3.99
N ARG A 154 -22.71 -16.62 2.96
CA ARG A 154 -21.87 -17.80 3.13
C ARG A 154 -20.57 -17.45 3.87
N ASP A 155 -19.96 -16.32 3.56
CA ASP A 155 -18.62 -15.98 4.05
C ASP A 155 -18.64 -15.15 5.35
N HIS A 156 -19.73 -14.43 5.62
CA HIS A 156 -19.87 -13.54 6.76
C HIS A 156 -21.14 -13.85 7.53
N PHE A 157 -21.01 -14.18 8.81
CA PHE A 157 -22.14 -14.34 9.71
C PHE A 157 -22.58 -12.97 10.29
N GLY A 158 -23.89 -12.74 10.36
CA GLY A 158 -24.45 -11.46 10.79
C GLY A 158 -24.20 -10.35 9.75
N LEU A 159 -23.93 -9.13 10.23
CA LEU A 159 -23.67 -7.94 9.38
C LEU A 159 -24.79 -7.62 8.38
N GLU A 160 -26.05 -7.93 8.71
CA GLU A 160 -27.18 -7.80 7.78
C GLU A 160 -27.29 -6.41 7.15
N LYS A 161 -27.20 -5.35 7.96
CA LYS A 161 -27.23 -3.96 7.49
C LYS A 161 -26.07 -3.62 6.54
N VAL A 162 -24.88 -4.17 6.78
CA VAL A 162 -23.69 -3.94 5.94
C VAL A 162 -23.84 -4.65 4.61
N LYS A 163 -24.29 -5.90 4.63
CA LYS A 163 -24.53 -6.69 3.41
C LYS A 163 -25.62 -6.05 2.56
N GLU A 164 -26.72 -5.61 3.18
CA GLU A 164 -27.81 -4.90 2.51
C GLU A 164 -27.29 -3.65 1.78
N ARG A 165 -26.50 -2.81 2.47
CA ARG A 165 -25.85 -1.63 1.87
C ARG A 165 -24.93 -1.96 0.70
N ILE A 166 -24.14 -3.03 0.81
CA ILE A 166 -23.31 -3.50 -0.30
C ILE A 166 -24.17 -3.90 -1.49
N ILE A 167 -25.28 -4.62 -1.28
CA ILE A 167 -26.19 -5.02 -2.35
C ILE A 167 -26.89 -3.80 -2.97
N GLU A 168 -27.33 -2.83 -2.17
CA GLU A 168 -27.88 -1.55 -2.67
C GLU A 168 -26.88 -0.85 -3.61
N HIS A 169 -25.62 -0.75 -3.18
CA HIS A 169 -24.56 -0.16 -3.97
C HIS A 169 -24.31 -0.91 -5.29
N LEU A 170 -24.23 -2.25 -5.24
CA LEU A 170 -24.08 -3.08 -6.44
C LEU A 170 -25.28 -2.97 -7.39
N ALA A 171 -26.49 -2.76 -6.86
CA ALA A 171 -27.68 -2.53 -7.66
C ALA A 171 -27.61 -1.20 -8.42
N VAL A 172 -27.10 -0.14 -7.80
CA VAL A 172 -26.88 1.17 -8.46
C VAL A 172 -25.86 1.03 -9.59
N LEU A 173 -24.73 0.35 -9.36
CA LEU A 173 -23.73 0.10 -10.40
C LEU A 173 -24.30 -0.67 -11.59
N LYS A 174 -25.12 -1.70 -11.32
CA LYS A 174 -25.80 -2.47 -12.36
C LYS A 174 -26.76 -1.62 -13.20
N LEU A 175 -27.47 -0.68 -12.58
CA LEU A 175 -28.42 0.20 -13.27
C LEU A 175 -27.73 1.28 -14.10
N LYS A 176 -26.65 1.87 -13.60
CA LYS A 176 -25.88 2.89 -14.35
C LYS A 176 -25.15 2.30 -15.56
N GLY A 177 -24.67 1.07 -15.45
CA GLY A 177 -23.89 0.42 -16.52
C GLY A 177 -22.46 0.94 -16.65
N ASP A 178 -22.03 1.84 -15.76
CA ASP A 178 -20.66 2.30 -15.59
C ASP A 178 -20.24 2.21 -14.11
N MET A 179 -18.93 2.37 -13.86
CA MET A 179 -18.37 2.34 -12.50
C MET A 179 -18.35 3.73 -11.85
N ARG A 180 -19.13 4.69 -12.34
CA ARG A 180 -19.17 6.07 -11.82
C ARG A 180 -20.09 6.16 -10.61
N ALA A 181 -19.67 5.55 -9.50
CA ALA A 181 -20.31 5.65 -8.20
C ALA A 181 -19.28 6.06 -7.14
N PRO A 182 -19.72 6.68 -6.04
CA PRO A 182 -18.87 6.91 -4.87
C PRO A 182 -18.21 5.60 -4.42
N ILE A 183 -17.01 5.67 -3.89
CA ILE A 183 -16.27 4.47 -3.47
C ILE A 183 -16.78 4.00 -2.11
N ILE A 184 -17.06 2.71 -1.96
CA ILE A 184 -17.43 2.17 -0.65
C ILE A 184 -16.22 2.28 0.30
N CYS A 185 -16.42 2.86 1.48
CA CYS A 185 -15.47 2.84 2.59
C CYS A 185 -16.09 2.09 3.77
N LEU A 186 -15.54 0.90 4.06
CA LEU A 186 -15.91 0.10 5.22
C LEU A 186 -15.14 0.63 6.43
N TYR A 187 -15.82 1.21 7.41
CA TYR A 187 -15.18 1.69 8.63
C TYR A 187 -15.64 0.90 9.86
N GLY A 188 -14.77 0.77 10.87
CA GLY A 188 -15.12 0.11 12.12
C GLY A 188 -13.90 -0.39 12.88
N PRO A 189 -14.06 -1.04 14.04
CA PRO A 189 -12.92 -1.55 14.81
C PRO A 189 -12.12 -2.62 14.05
N PRO A 190 -10.87 -2.90 14.47
CA PRO A 190 -10.06 -3.93 13.85
C PRO A 190 -10.66 -5.32 14.08
N GLY A 191 -10.52 -6.21 13.09
CA GLY A 191 -10.95 -7.61 13.23
C GLY A 191 -12.45 -7.86 13.01
N VAL A 192 -13.21 -6.89 12.50
CA VAL A 192 -14.63 -7.06 12.14
C VAL A 192 -14.87 -7.61 10.72
N GLY A 193 -13.82 -7.96 9.97
CA GLY A 193 -13.99 -8.61 8.65
C GLY A 193 -14.13 -7.65 7.44
N LYS A 194 -13.74 -6.38 7.58
CA LYS A 194 -13.77 -5.38 6.49
C LYS A 194 -13.05 -5.84 5.22
N THR A 195 -11.79 -6.26 5.36
CA THR A 195 -10.98 -6.75 4.23
C THR A 195 -11.56 -8.04 3.62
N SER A 196 -12.15 -8.91 4.44
CA SER A 196 -12.77 -10.14 3.95
C SER A 196 -14.10 -9.91 3.22
N LEU A 197 -14.87 -8.86 3.57
CA LEU A 197 -16.04 -8.43 2.80
C LEU A 197 -15.65 -8.04 1.37
N GLY A 198 -14.58 -7.24 1.19
CA GLY A 198 -14.09 -6.89 -0.13
C GLY A 198 -13.65 -8.11 -0.96
N LYS A 199 -13.10 -9.15 -0.33
CA LYS A 199 -12.79 -10.42 -1.00
C LYS A 199 -14.06 -11.15 -1.47
N SER A 200 -15.07 -11.23 -0.63
CA SER A 200 -16.36 -11.86 -0.99
C SER A 200 -17.09 -11.07 -2.08
N MET A 201 -16.97 -9.73 -2.09
CA MET A 201 -17.48 -8.89 -3.19
C MET A 201 -16.77 -9.20 -4.51
N ALA A 202 -15.44 -9.36 -4.50
CA ALA A 202 -14.70 -9.72 -5.70
C ALA A 202 -15.11 -11.10 -6.25
N GLU A 203 -15.27 -12.08 -5.36
CA GLU A 203 -15.78 -13.42 -5.71
C GLU A 203 -17.21 -13.35 -6.28
N ALA A 204 -18.09 -12.58 -5.64
CA ALA A 204 -19.47 -12.39 -6.08
C ALA A 204 -19.58 -11.80 -7.48
N LEU A 205 -18.74 -10.80 -7.80
CA LEU A 205 -18.70 -10.15 -9.10
C LEU A 205 -17.91 -10.93 -10.15
N GLY A 206 -17.19 -11.98 -9.77
CA GLY A 206 -16.29 -12.71 -10.67
C GLY A 206 -15.03 -11.92 -11.07
N ARG A 207 -14.68 -10.89 -10.30
CA ARG A 207 -13.53 -10.02 -10.54
C ARG A 207 -12.28 -10.54 -9.83
N LYS A 208 -11.11 -10.22 -10.38
CA LYS A 208 -9.84 -10.51 -9.69
C LYS A 208 -9.73 -9.67 -8.42
N TYR A 209 -9.39 -10.30 -7.31
CA TYR A 209 -9.19 -9.64 -6.02
C TYR A 209 -7.76 -9.13 -5.88
N VAL A 210 -7.63 -7.85 -5.53
CA VAL A 210 -6.35 -7.21 -5.22
C VAL A 210 -6.46 -6.52 -3.88
N ARG A 211 -5.47 -6.73 -3.00
CA ARG A 211 -5.36 -6.00 -1.74
C ARG A 211 -4.13 -5.11 -1.78
N MET A 212 -4.32 -3.81 -1.55
CA MET A 212 -3.26 -2.82 -1.42
C MET A 212 -3.34 -2.21 -0.02
N SER A 213 -2.27 -2.36 0.77
CA SER A 213 -2.16 -1.70 2.07
C SER A 213 -1.66 -0.27 1.88
N LEU A 214 -2.40 0.70 2.41
CA LEU A 214 -2.04 2.12 2.43
C LEU A 214 -1.44 2.56 3.77
N GLY A 215 -1.47 1.69 4.78
CA GLY A 215 -0.86 1.97 6.07
C GLY A 215 0.65 2.21 5.97
N GLY A 216 1.10 3.35 6.49
CA GLY A 216 2.50 3.77 6.44
C GLY A 216 2.96 4.24 5.06
N LEU A 217 2.02 4.70 4.22
CA LEU A 217 2.33 5.32 2.94
C LEU A 217 2.62 6.80 3.18
N HIS A 218 3.83 7.21 2.77
CA HIS A 218 4.39 8.54 3.06
C HIS A 218 4.78 9.30 1.78
N ASP A 219 5.00 8.59 0.67
CA ASP A 219 5.45 9.16 -0.59
C ASP A 219 4.45 8.85 -1.71
N GLU A 220 4.19 9.86 -2.53
CA GLU A 220 3.38 9.79 -3.75
C GLU A 220 3.95 8.79 -4.77
N SER A 221 5.29 8.65 -4.80
CA SER A 221 5.98 7.71 -5.69
C SER A 221 5.59 6.26 -5.45
N GLU A 222 5.07 5.91 -4.27
CA GLU A 222 4.55 4.57 -4.02
C GLU A 222 3.27 4.26 -4.81
N ILE A 223 2.50 5.29 -5.17
CA ILE A 223 1.27 5.17 -5.94
C ILE A 223 1.56 5.38 -7.43
N ARG A 224 2.27 6.45 -7.79
CA ARG A 224 2.56 6.85 -9.18
C ARG A 224 3.89 6.31 -9.73
N GLY A 225 4.71 5.63 -8.93
CA GLY A 225 6.02 5.16 -9.35
C GLY A 225 7.08 6.26 -9.43
N HIS A 226 8.31 5.84 -9.73
CA HIS A 226 9.43 6.73 -9.97
C HIS A 226 9.60 7.01 -11.46
N ARG A 227 10.19 8.16 -11.81
CA ARG A 227 10.61 8.42 -13.19
C ARG A 227 11.60 7.36 -13.64
N LYS A 228 11.42 6.83 -14.86
CA LYS A 228 12.25 5.75 -15.42
C LYS A 228 13.75 6.07 -15.52
N THR A 229 14.12 7.36 -15.47
CA THR A 229 15.50 7.83 -15.50
C THR A 229 16.29 7.55 -14.22
N TYR A 230 15.62 7.23 -13.11
CA TYR A 230 16.29 6.94 -11.85
C TYR A 230 16.82 5.50 -11.80
N ILE A 231 18.03 5.32 -11.26
CA ILE A 231 18.61 4.00 -11.04
C ILE A 231 17.72 3.24 -10.05
N GLY A 232 17.22 2.07 -10.45
CA GLY A 232 16.30 1.28 -9.64
C GLY A 232 14.85 1.78 -9.64
N ALA A 233 14.47 2.63 -10.60
CA ALA A 233 13.09 3.09 -10.76
C ALA A 233 12.13 1.91 -10.89
N MET A 234 11.00 2.01 -10.20
CA MET A 234 9.93 1.02 -10.23
C MET A 234 8.60 1.69 -10.53
N PRO A 235 7.68 0.99 -11.22
CA PRO A 235 6.30 1.45 -11.37
C PRO A 235 5.59 1.49 -10.02
N GLY A 236 4.55 2.31 -9.90
CA GLY A 236 3.78 2.44 -8.68
C GLY A 236 3.09 1.14 -8.28
N ARG A 237 2.74 1.01 -6.99
CA ARG A 237 2.07 -0.18 -6.43
C ARG A 237 0.77 -0.51 -7.19
N LEU A 238 0.11 0.49 -7.76
CA LEU A 238 -1.12 0.33 -8.54
C LEU A 238 -0.88 -0.45 -9.83
N ILE A 239 0.06 0.02 -10.67
CA ILE A 239 0.48 -0.64 -11.90
C ILE A 239 1.05 -2.04 -11.61
N GLN A 240 1.87 -2.18 -10.57
CA GLN A 240 2.40 -3.49 -10.16
C GLN A 240 1.27 -4.48 -9.79
N SER A 241 0.22 -3.99 -9.14
CA SER A 241 -0.90 -4.83 -8.73
C SER A 241 -1.80 -5.22 -9.90
N LEU A 242 -1.99 -4.32 -10.88
CA LEU A 242 -2.68 -4.62 -12.15
C LEU A 242 -1.92 -5.69 -12.96
N LYS A 243 -0.60 -5.55 -13.07
CA LYS A 243 0.27 -6.59 -13.67
C LYS A 243 0.08 -7.94 -12.99
N LYS A 244 0.07 -7.99 -11.66
CA LYS A 244 -0.16 -9.25 -10.90
C LYS A 244 -1.58 -9.81 -11.07
N ALA A 245 -2.59 -8.95 -11.17
CA ALA A 245 -3.97 -9.36 -11.34
C ALA A 245 -4.27 -9.94 -12.73
N GLY A 246 -3.53 -9.48 -13.75
CA GLY A 246 -3.72 -9.90 -15.14
C GLY A 246 -5.07 -9.49 -15.72
N SER A 247 -5.67 -8.41 -15.20
CA SER A 247 -6.92 -7.84 -15.71
C SER A 247 -7.02 -6.34 -15.41
N SER A 248 -7.72 -5.58 -16.26
CA SER A 248 -7.99 -4.14 -16.11
C SER A 248 -9.35 -3.80 -15.45
N ASN A 249 -10.12 -4.78 -14.97
CA ASN A 249 -11.30 -4.54 -14.12
C ASN A 249 -11.27 -5.27 -12.75
N PRO A 250 -10.12 -5.39 -12.04
CA PRO A 250 -10.09 -6.02 -10.73
C PRO A 250 -10.87 -5.20 -9.69
N LEU A 251 -11.17 -5.85 -8.56
CA LEU A 251 -11.61 -5.18 -7.35
C LEU A 251 -10.40 -4.95 -6.44
N PHE A 252 -10.06 -3.69 -6.19
CA PHE A 252 -9.02 -3.26 -5.27
C PHE A 252 -9.62 -2.98 -3.89
N VAL A 253 -9.09 -3.66 -2.88
CA VAL A 253 -9.29 -3.28 -1.47
C VAL A 253 -8.12 -2.41 -1.03
N LEU A 254 -8.40 -1.14 -0.76
CA LEU A 254 -7.48 -0.15 -0.21
C LEU A 254 -7.54 -0.22 1.33
N ASP A 255 -6.63 -0.97 1.92
CA ASP A 255 -6.63 -1.28 3.35
C ASP A 255 -5.94 -0.18 4.16
N GLU A 256 -6.53 0.25 5.27
CA GLU A 256 -5.98 1.25 6.21
C GLU A 256 -5.76 2.64 5.58
N ILE A 257 -6.77 3.16 4.86
CA ILE A 257 -6.71 4.51 4.24
C ILE A 257 -6.62 5.64 5.28
N ASP A 258 -7.03 5.37 6.51
CA ASP A 258 -6.92 6.27 7.66
C ASP A 258 -5.49 6.45 8.19
N LYS A 259 -4.54 5.64 7.69
CA LYS A 259 -3.12 5.69 8.08
C LYS A 259 -2.20 6.26 6.99
N VAL A 260 -2.77 6.93 5.99
CA VAL A 260 -2.00 7.65 4.98
C VAL A 260 -1.42 8.90 5.65
N GLY A 261 -0.09 8.98 5.69
CA GLY A 261 0.63 10.08 6.33
C GLY A 261 0.72 11.31 5.43
N LYS A 262 0.88 12.48 6.04
CA LYS A 262 1.37 13.68 5.35
C LYS A 262 2.82 13.89 5.75
N ASP A 263 3.73 13.73 4.80
CA ASP A 263 5.15 14.08 4.99
C ASP A 263 5.56 15.24 4.08
N PHE A 264 6.72 15.82 4.37
CA PHE A 264 7.27 16.98 3.66
C PHE A 264 7.61 16.73 2.17
N HIS A 265 7.63 15.49 1.71
CA HIS A 265 8.07 15.11 0.35
C HIS A 265 6.94 14.85 -0.66
N GLY A 266 5.67 15.05 -0.27
CA GLY A 266 4.53 14.92 -1.18
C GLY A 266 3.24 14.67 -0.41
N ASP A 267 2.10 14.82 -1.10
CA ASP A 267 0.80 14.48 -0.53
C ASP A 267 0.26 13.21 -1.20
N PRO A 268 0.49 12.02 -0.60
CA PRO A 268 -0.04 10.78 -1.16
C PRO A 268 -1.56 10.76 -1.26
N ALA A 269 -2.27 11.57 -0.46
CA ALA A 269 -3.72 11.73 -0.60
C ALA A 269 -4.09 12.35 -1.95
N SER A 270 -3.27 13.25 -2.49
CA SER A 270 -3.47 13.84 -3.82
C SER A 270 -3.34 12.82 -4.95
N ALA A 271 -2.37 11.89 -4.88
CA ALA A 271 -2.30 10.79 -5.84
C ALA A 271 -3.48 9.82 -5.71
N LEU A 272 -3.93 9.52 -4.48
CA LEU A 272 -5.16 8.73 -4.29
C LEU A 272 -6.40 9.43 -4.85
N LEU A 273 -6.48 10.77 -4.77
CA LEU A 273 -7.60 11.51 -5.34
C LEU A 273 -7.69 11.31 -6.85
N GLU A 274 -6.57 11.38 -7.58
CA GLU A 274 -6.56 11.12 -9.03
C GLU A 274 -7.02 9.68 -9.36
N VAL A 275 -6.55 8.69 -8.59
CA VAL A 275 -6.93 7.27 -8.78
C VAL A 275 -8.41 7.03 -8.49
N LEU A 276 -8.96 7.72 -7.49
CA LEU A 276 -10.31 7.48 -6.98
C LEU A 276 -11.37 8.38 -7.60
N ASP A 277 -10.97 9.45 -8.29
CA ASP A 277 -11.87 10.36 -8.98
C ASP A 277 -12.39 9.75 -10.30
N PRO A 278 -13.70 9.48 -10.45
CA PRO A 278 -14.26 8.96 -11.69
C PRO A 278 -14.06 9.86 -12.93
N GLU A 279 -13.76 11.14 -12.72
CA GLU A 279 -13.47 12.10 -13.80
C GLU A 279 -12.00 12.08 -14.25
N GLN A 280 -11.07 11.58 -13.43
CA GLN A 280 -9.62 11.59 -13.72
C GLN A 280 -9.04 10.19 -13.92
N ASN A 281 -9.66 9.16 -13.34
CA ASN A 281 -9.11 7.80 -13.30
C ASN A 281 -9.03 7.11 -14.68
N ASN A 282 -9.67 7.65 -15.72
CA ASN A 282 -9.57 7.16 -17.09
C ASN A 282 -8.21 7.47 -17.74
N ALA A 283 -7.46 8.43 -17.20
CA ALA A 283 -6.19 8.88 -17.73
C ALA A 283 -5.09 8.94 -16.65
N PHE A 284 -5.08 7.95 -15.75
CA PHE A 284 -4.11 7.90 -14.66
C PHE A 284 -2.67 7.88 -15.17
N HIS A 285 -1.83 8.78 -14.67
CA HIS A 285 -0.43 8.88 -15.07
C HIS A 285 0.52 8.25 -14.04
N ASP A 286 1.21 7.17 -14.43
CA ASP A 286 2.34 6.61 -13.68
C ASP A 286 3.66 7.15 -14.24
N ASN A 287 4.51 7.67 -13.36
CA ASN A 287 5.80 8.30 -13.69
C ASN A 287 6.80 7.32 -14.32
N TYR A 288 6.67 6.02 -14.07
CA TYR A 288 7.54 5.01 -14.67
C TYR A 288 7.04 4.63 -16.06
N VAL A 289 5.73 4.42 -16.20
CA VAL A 289 5.12 3.98 -17.46
C VAL A 289 5.08 5.15 -18.47
N GLU A 290 4.91 6.39 -18.00
CA GLU A 290 4.85 7.64 -18.79
C GLU A 290 3.73 7.69 -19.84
N ILE A 291 2.73 6.81 -19.72
CA ILE A 291 1.51 6.78 -20.53
C ILE A 291 0.29 6.68 -19.62
N GLU A 292 -0.80 7.25 -20.09
CA GLU A 292 -2.09 7.22 -19.39
C GLU A 292 -2.63 5.78 -19.35
N TYR A 293 -3.03 5.32 -18.17
CA TYR A 293 -3.66 4.02 -17.96
C TYR A 293 -5.11 4.21 -17.51
N ASP A 294 -6.04 3.52 -18.18
CA ASP A 294 -7.46 3.60 -17.87
C ASP A 294 -7.83 2.72 -16.67
N LEU A 295 -8.14 3.36 -15.54
CA LEU A 295 -8.64 2.73 -14.31
C LEU A 295 -10.15 2.82 -14.15
N SER A 296 -10.89 3.38 -15.11
CA SER A 296 -12.33 3.65 -14.98
C SER A 296 -13.17 2.39 -14.74
N ARG A 297 -12.66 1.20 -15.06
CA ARG A 297 -13.33 -0.08 -14.83
C ARG A 297 -12.90 -0.80 -13.55
N VAL A 298 -11.86 -0.31 -12.89
CA VAL A 298 -11.39 -0.83 -11.61
C VAL A 298 -12.41 -0.47 -10.52
N MET A 299 -12.80 -1.45 -9.72
CA MET A 299 -13.66 -1.20 -8.55
C MET A 299 -12.78 -0.99 -7.33
N PHE A 300 -12.90 0.15 -6.66
CA PHE A 300 -12.21 0.40 -5.40
C PHE A 300 -13.15 0.20 -4.21
N VAL A 301 -12.63 -0.39 -3.14
CA VAL A 301 -13.28 -0.50 -1.84
C VAL A 301 -12.23 -0.12 -0.80
N ALA A 302 -12.49 0.91 -0.01
CA ALA A 302 -11.60 1.35 1.06
C ALA A 302 -11.95 0.70 2.39
N THR A 303 -10.96 0.51 3.27
CA THR A 303 -11.17 0.17 4.67
C THR A 303 -10.49 1.21 5.57
N ALA A 304 -11.16 1.53 6.68
CA ALA A 304 -10.63 2.43 7.70
C ALA A 304 -10.96 1.93 9.10
N ASN A 305 -10.18 2.36 10.09
CA ASN A 305 -10.54 2.20 11.51
C ASN A 305 -11.03 3.51 12.12
N ASN A 306 -10.50 4.65 11.67
CA ASN A 306 -10.93 5.97 12.13
C ASN A 306 -11.27 6.88 10.94
N ILE A 307 -12.54 7.29 10.82
CA ILE A 307 -12.99 8.19 9.75
C ILE A 307 -12.35 9.58 9.89
N SER A 308 -12.15 10.08 11.11
CA SER A 308 -11.63 11.43 11.36
C SER A 308 -10.19 11.62 10.92
N ALA A 309 -9.44 10.51 10.75
CA ALA A 309 -8.07 10.53 10.26
C ALA A 309 -7.98 10.53 8.72
N ILE A 310 -9.08 10.26 8.01
CA ILE A 310 -9.12 10.26 6.54
C ILE A 310 -9.11 11.71 6.04
N HIS A 311 -8.36 11.97 4.97
CA HIS A 311 -8.35 13.28 4.31
C HIS A 311 -9.78 13.72 3.90
N PRO A 312 -10.23 14.95 4.23
CA PRO A 312 -11.61 15.38 3.95
C PRO A 312 -12.02 15.22 2.48
N ALA A 313 -11.14 15.60 1.54
CA ALA A 313 -11.41 15.47 0.10
C ALA A 313 -11.59 14.02 -0.37
N LEU A 314 -10.95 13.05 0.30
CA LEU A 314 -11.15 11.63 0.02
C LEU A 314 -12.48 11.14 0.62
N ARG A 315 -12.78 11.58 1.85
CA ARG A 315 -14.01 11.23 2.56
C ARG A 315 -15.26 11.67 1.79
N ASP A 316 -15.25 12.87 1.20
CA ASP A 316 -16.39 13.39 0.44
C ASP A 316 -16.72 12.59 -0.83
N ARG A 317 -15.76 11.79 -1.32
CA ARG A 317 -15.91 10.92 -2.49
C ARG A 317 -16.26 9.47 -2.12
N MET A 318 -16.46 9.19 -0.83
CA MET A 318 -16.72 7.85 -0.31
C MET A 318 -18.14 7.70 0.24
N GLU A 319 -18.74 6.54 -0.03
CA GLU A 319 -19.91 6.07 0.69
C GLU A 319 -19.45 5.33 1.95
N ILE A 320 -19.67 5.94 3.10
CA ILE A 320 -19.20 5.43 4.40
C ILE A 320 -20.20 4.39 4.92
N ILE A 321 -19.74 3.14 5.12
CA ILE A 321 -20.54 2.05 5.68
C ILE A 321 -19.93 1.59 7.01
N GLU A 322 -20.69 1.73 8.09
CA GLU A 322 -20.30 1.32 9.43
C GLU A 322 -20.37 -0.19 9.61
N VAL A 323 -19.24 -0.79 9.98
CA VAL A 323 -19.14 -2.19 10.37
C VAL A 323 -18.93 -2.26 11.88
N ASN A 324 -20.03 -2.50 12.59
CA ASN A 324 -20.05 -2.61 14.04
C ASN A 324 -19.28 -3.85 14.54
N GLY A 325 -18.96 -3.83 15.83
CA GLY A 325 -18.46 -5.00 16.54
C GLY A 325 -19.50 -6.12 16.62
N TYR A 326 -19.05 -7.30 17.03
CA TYR A 326 -19.89 -8.49 17.15
C TYR A 326 -20.35 -8.72 18.58
N THR A 327 -21.60 -9.15 18.73
CA THR A 327 -22.14 -9.72 19.97
C THR A 327 -21.45 -11.04 20.32
N LEU A 328 -21.59 -11.49 21.57
CA LEU A 328 -21.01 -12.76 22.04
C LEU A 328 -21.48 -13.93 21.16
N ASP A 329 -22.78 -14.04 20.93
CA ASP A 329 -23.39 -15.10 20.13
C ASP A 329 -22.89 -15.06 18.68
N GLU A 330 -22.78 -13.87 18.08
CA GLU A 330 -22.21 -13.71 16.75
C GLU A 330 -20.75 -14.18 16.70
N LYS A 331 -19.93 -13.82 17.68
CA LYS A 331 -18.52 -14.27 17.73
C LYS A 331 -18.40 -15.78 17.84
N VAL A 332 -19.26 -16.42 18.64
CA VAL A 332 -19.30 -17.87 18.78
C VAL A 332 -19.67 -18.53 17.44
N GLN A 333 -20.70 -18.02 16.75
CA GLN A 333 -21.10 -18.52 15.44
C GLN A 333 -20.02 -18.29 14.37
N ILE A 334 -19.37 -17.12 14.35
CA ILE A 334 -18.23 -16.82 13.46
C ILE A 334 -17.07 -17.78 13.73
N ALA A 335 -16.77 -18.05 15.00
CA ALA A 335 -15.72 -18.97 15.39
C ALA A 335 -16.00 -20.40 14.91
N GLN A 336 -17.23 -20.90 15.08
CA GLN A 336 -17.62 -22.24 14.66
C GLN A 336 -17.64 -22.39 13.13
N ARG A 337 -18.24 -21.44 12.42
CA ARG A 337 -18.48 -21.55 10.97
C ARG A 337 -17.27 -21.20 10.12
N HIS A 338 -16.43 -20.27 10.57
CA HIS A 338 -15.36 -19.71 9.75
C HIS A 338 -13.97 -19.87 10.37
N LEU A 339 -13.76 -19.42 11.61
CA LEU A 339 -12.40 -19.37 12.18
C LEU A 339 -11.84 -20.76 12.46
N LEU A 340 -12.62 -21.63 13.11
CA LEU A 340 -12.15 -22.96 13.49
C LEU A 340 -11.86 -23.85 12.26
N PRO A 341 -12.76 -23.98 11.26
CA PRO A 341 -12.47 -24.74 10.05
C PRO A 341 -11.20 -24.23 9.34
N LYS A 342 -11.08 -22.91 9.17
CA LYS A 342 -9.91 -22.27 8.55
C LYS A 342 -8.60 -22.61 9.26
N GLN A 343 -8.59 -22.61 10.60
CA GLN A 343 -7.40 -22.95 11.39
C GLN A 343 -7.06 -24.45 11.33
N LEU A 344 -8.07 -25.33 11.30
CA LEU A 344 -7.88 -26.77 11.16
C LEU A 344 -7.30 -27.14 9.80
N ASP A 345 -7.87 -26.60 8.73
CA ASP A 345 -7.40 -26.82 7.36
C ASP A 345 -5.96 -26.33 7.19
N GLY A 346 -5.64 -25.13 7.68
CA GLY A 346 -4.29 -24.57 7.64
C GLY A 346 -3.25 -25.35 8.44
N SER A 347 -3.67 -26.14 9.43
CA SER A 347 -2.78 -26.96 10.27
C SER A 347 -2.80 -28.46 9.89
N GLY A 348 -3.61 -28.85 8.90
CA GLY A 348 -3.77 -30.25 8.47
C GLY A 348 -4.43 -31.17 9.50
N ILE A 349 -5.15 -30.63 10.49
CA ILE A 349 -5.83 -31.43 11.52
C ILE A 349 -7.20 -31.84 10.98
N LYS A 350 -7.50 -33.15 10.99
CA LYS A 350 -8.83 -33.63 10.56
C LYS A 350 -9.89 -33.26 11.59
N ALA A 351 -11.11 -32.95 11.15
CA ALA A 351 -12.24 -32.62 12.02
C ALA A 351 -12.55 -33.69 13.09
N LYS A 352 -12.17 -34.96 12.87
CA LYS A 352 -12.32 -36.05 13.84
C LYS A 352 -11.29 -36.02 14.98
N GLN A 353 -10.21 -35.24 14.85
CA GLN A 353 -9.10 -35.19 15.81
C GLN A 353 -9.19 -34.00 16.77
N PHE A 354 -10.11 -33.06 16.51
CA PHE A 354 -10.32 -31.86 17.31
C PHE A 354 -11.81 -31.49 17.31
N LYS A 355 -12.40 -31.39 18.51
CA LYS A 355 -13.76 -30.89 18.69
C LYS A 355 -13.77 -29.84 19.80
N LEU A 356 -14.44 -28.73 19.54
CA LEU A 356 -14.62 -27.63 20.48
C LEU A 356 -16.12 -27.43 20.72
N GLY A 357 -16.56 -27.49 21.97
CA GLY A 357 -17.96 -27.27 22.33
C GLY A 357 -18.34 -25.79 22.31
N GLU A 358 -19.61 -25.50 22.11
CA GLU A 358 -20.15 -24.14 22.06
C GLU A 358 -19.93 -23.37 23.37
N GLY A 359 -20.30 -23.94 24.51
CA GLY A 359 -20.04 -23.32 25.82
C GLY A 359 -18.55 -23.11 26.12
N LEU A 360 -17.65 -23.85 25.47
CA LEU A 360 -16.21 -23.60 25.59
C LEU A 360 -15.76 -22.43 24.72
N LEU A 361 -16.37 -22.24 23.56
CA LEU A 361 -16.16 -21.05 22.73
C LEU A 361 -16.67 -19.79 23.42
N GLU A 362 -17.85 -19.85 24.03
CA GLU A 362 -18.37 -18.76 24.88
C GLU A 362 -17.36 -18.42 25.98
N ALA A 363 -16.86 -19.42 26.71
CA ALA A 363 -15.85 -19.21 27.74
C ALA A 363 -14.55 -18.59 27.20
N ILE A 364 -14.13 -18.92 25.96
CA ILE A 364 -12.96 -18.29 25.32
C ILE A 364 -13.25 -16.83 24.98
N VAL A 365 -14.42 -16.53 24.42
CA VAL A 365 -14.83 -15.17 24.06
C VAL A 365 -14.91 -14.29 25.31
N GLU A 366 -15.54 -14.76 26.38
CA GLU A 366 -15.70 -13.97 27.61
C GLU A 366 -14.41 -13.78 28.41
N ASN A 367 -13.63 -14.86 28.58
CA ASN A 367 -12.56 -14.88 29.60
C ASN A 367 -11.14 -14.73 29.04
N TYR A 368 -10.99 -14.83 27.72
CA TYR A 368 -9.67 -14.85 27.06
C TYR A 368 -9.57 -13.88 25.87
N THR A 369 -10.63 -13.12 25.57
CA THR A 369 -10.62 -12.07 24.55
C THR A 369 -11.19 -10.77 25.11
N ASP A 370 -10.65 -9.65 24.65
CA ASP A 370 -11.18 -8.33 24.96
C ASP A 370 -11.03 -7.41 23.74
N GLU A 371 -12.05 -7.45 22.88
CA GLU A 371 -12.10 -6.70 21.63
C GLU A 371 -13.53 -6.65 21.09
N SER A 372 -13.83 -5.74 20.16
CA SER A 372 -15.10 -5.74 19.41
C SER A 372 -15.12 -6.75 18.25
N GLY A 373 -13.96 -7.03 17.65
CA GLY A 373 -13.81 -7.96 16.53
C GLY A 373 -13.57 -9.41 16.95
N VAL A 374 -12.98 -10.18 16.05
CA VAL A 374 -12.59 -11.60 16.27
C VAL A 374 -11.10 -11.87 16.03
N ARG A 375 -10.25 -10.84 15.98
CA ARG A 375 -8.81 -10.99 15.68
C ARG A 375 -8.06 -11.72 16.80
N THR A 376 -8.29 -11.33 18.04
CA THR A 376 -7.78 -12.00 19.24
C THR A 376 -8.42 -13.37 19.39
N LEU A 377 -9.72 -13.50 19.13
CA LEU A 377 -10.40 -14.80 19.11
C LEU A 377 -9.75 -15.78 18.13
N GLU A 378 -9.46 -15.35 16.89
CA GLU A 378 -8.75 -16.16 15.89
C GLU A 378 -7.37 -16.58 16.41
N LYS A 379 -6.61 -15.67 17.04
CA LYS A 379 -5.31 -16.00 17.65
C LYS A 379 -5.43 -17.03 18.77
N ARG A 380 -6.47 -16.93 19.62
CA ARG A 380 -6.75 -17.90 20.69
C ARG A 380 -7.05 -19.27 20.08
N ILE A 381 -7.97 -19.35 19.13
CA ILE A 381 -8.31 -20.60 18.43
C ILE A 381 -7.08 -21.21 17.75
N ALA A 382 -6.28 -20.41 17.05
CA ALA A 382 -5.04 -20.86 16.41
C ALA A 382 -4.06 -21.47 17.43
N LYS A 383 -3.95 -20.91 18.64
CA LYS A 383 -3.11 -21.47 19.71
C LYS A 383 -3.64 -22.82 20.22
N LEU A 384 -4.96 -23.03 20.30
CA LEU A 384 -5.55 -24.35 20.62
C LEU A 384 -5.25 -25.38 19.55
N VAL A 385 -5.44 -25.01 18.29
CA VAL A 385 -5.18 -25.89 17.14
C VAL A 385 -3.69 -26.27 17.11
N ARG A 386 -2.78 -25.31 17.30
CA ARG A 386 -1.33 -25.61 17.41
C ARG A 386 -0.99 -26.50 18.59
N TYR A 387 -1.63 -26.31 19.74
CA TYR A 387 -1.45 -27.20 20.89
C TYR A 387 -1.82 -28.64 20.52
N ARG A 388 -2.95 -28.83 19.83
CA ARG A 388 -3.36 -30.16 19.34
C ARG A 388 -2.39 -30.71 18.28
N ALA A 389 -1.94 -29.89 17.35
CA ALA A 389 -0.95 -30.29 16.35
C ALA A 389 0.33 -30.81 17.01
N LYS A 390 0.82 -30.14 18.06
CA LYS A 390 1.96 -30.60 18.85
C LYS A 390 1.72 -31.98 19.47
N GLN A 391 0.56 -32.20 20.10
CA GLN A 391 0.22 -33.51 20.70
C GLN A 391 0.18 -34.63 19.65
N ILE A 392 -0.39 -34.35 18.48
CA ILE A 392 -0.43 -35.30 17.35
C ILE A 392 0.98 -35.60 16.86
N GLY A 393 1.81 -34.58 16.66
CA GLY A 393 3.20 -34.74 16.19
C GLY A 393 4.08 -35.51 17.16
N LEU A 394 3.88 -35.31 18.47
CA LEU A 394 4.59 -36.05 19.53
C LEU A 394 3.96 -37.43 19.85
N LYS A 395 2.87 -37.81 19.18
CA LYS A 395 2.10 -39.05 19.43
C LYS A 395 1.64 -39.19 20.89
N GLU A 396 1.35 -38.07 21.55
CA GLU A 396 0.80 -38.06 22.90
C GLU A 396 -0.67 -38.52 22.90
N LYS A 397 -1.13 -39.15 23.99
CA LYS A 397 -2.55 -39.46 24.17
C LYS A 397 -3.31 -38.16 24.45
N PHE A 398 -4.41 -37.93 23.73
CA PHE A 398 -5.26 -36.76 23.91
C PHE A 398 -6.75 -37.11 23.75
N ASN A 399 -7.61 -36.33 24.38
CA ASN A 399 -9.06 -36.38 24.15
C ASN A 399 -9.45 -35.51 22.96
N VAL A 400 -10.31 -36.01 22.07
CA VAL A 400 -10.75 -35.26 20.88
C VAL A 400 -11.44 -33.94 21.26
N THR A 401 -12.27 -33.98 22.31
CA THR A 401 -12.94 -32.80 22.86
C THR A 401 -12.02 -32.05 23.82
N ILE A 402 -11.87 -30.75 23.63
CA ILE A 402 -11.17 -29.85 24.56
C ILE A 402 -12.10 -29.50 25.73
N ASN A 403 -11.58 -29.51 26.95
CA ASN A 403 -12.32 -29.14 28.16
C ASN A 403 -11.81 -27.83 28.77
N VAL A 404 -12.53 -27.27 29.75
CA VAL A 404 -12.14 -26.02 30.46
C VAL A 404 -10.76 -26.14 31.12
N ALA A 405 -10.42 -27.29 31.70
CA ALA A 405 -9.11 -27.53 32.30
C ALA A 405 -7.96 -27.41 31.29
N ASP A 406 -8.20 -27.80 30.03
CA ASP A 406 -7.22 -27.64 28.95
C ASP A 406 -7.02 -26.16 28.60
N LEU A 407 -8.07 -25.33 28.68
CA LEU A 407 -7.93 -23.88 28.46
C LEU A 407 -6.98 -23.26 29.48
N VAL A 408 -7.12 -23.59 30.76
CA VAL A 408 -6.22 -23.08 31.82
C VAL A 408 -4.79 -23.53 31.58
N LYS A 409 -4.58 -24.79 31.16
CA LYS A 409 -3.25 -25.31 30.82
C LYS A 409 -2.62 -24.61 29.62
N ILE A 410 -3.42 -24.23 28.63
CA ILE A 410 -2.93 -23.68 27.34
C ILE A 410 -2.77 -22.16 27.40
N TYR A 411 -3.72 -21.46 28.02
CA TYR A 411 -3.76 -20.01 28.08
C TYR A 411 -3.28 -19.42 29.40
N GLY A 412 -3.28 -20.21 30.48
CA GLY A 412 -3.08 -19.71 31.83
C GLY A 412 -4.42 -19.36 32.52
N PRO A 413 -4.36 -18.77 33.72
CA PRO A 413 -5.55 -18.30 34.43
C PRO A 413 -6.33 -17.30 33.57
N SER A 414 -7.65 -17.33 33.66
CA SER A 414 -8.54 -16.40 32.98
C SER A 414 -8.47 -15.00 33.61
N HIS A 415 -8.64 -13.97 32.78
CA HIS A 415 -8.99 -12.63 33.26
C HIS A 415 -10.51 -12.53 33.20
N ALA A 416 -11.17 -12.74 34.33
CA ALA A 416 -12.62 -12.56 34.39
C ALA A 416 -12.94 -11.09 34.17
N ARG A 417 -13.90 -10.78 33.29
CA ARG A 417 -14.46 -9.43 33.18
C ARG A 417 -15.14 -9.07 34.49
N ASP A 418 -15.07 -7.79 34.87
CA ASP A 418 -15.85 -7.29 35.99
C ASP A 418 -17.33 -7.47 35.67
N LYS A 419 -18.01 -8.27 36.49
CA LYS A 419 -19.45 -8.48 36.38
C LYS A 419 -20.16 -7.35 37.09
N TYR A 420 -21.34 -6.99 36.60
CA TYR A 420 -22.25 -6.10 37.30
C TYR A 420 -22.40 -6.55 38.76
N GLN A 421 -22.01 -5.70 39.71
CA GLN A 421 -22.06 -5.99 41.15
C GLN A 421 -23.31 -5.45 41.84
N GLY A 422 -24.31 -4.95 41.09
CA GLY A 422 -25.44 -4.24 41.68
C GLY A 422 -25.09 -2.81 42.08
N ASN A 423 -26.05 -2.14 42.73
CA ASN A 423 -25.85 -0.84 43.41
C ASN A 423 -26.06 -1.00 44.93
N ASP A 424 -25.86 -2.21 45.47
CA ASP A 424 -26.14 -2.52 46.87
C ASP A 424 -25.13 -1.85 47.83
N VAL A 425 -23.97 -1.47 47.31
CA VAL A 425 -22.92 -0.76 48.06
C VAL A 425 -23.10 0.74 47.86
N ALA A 426 -23.45 1.44 48.95
CA ALA A 426 -23.54 2.90 48.95
C ALA A 426 -22.21 3.53 48.52
N GLY A 427 -22.28 4.47 47.59
CA GLY A 427 -21.11 5.17 47.07
C GLY A 427 -20.50 4.56 45.81
N VAL A 428 -20.96 3.40 45.34
CA VAL A 428 -20.53 2.81 44.06
C VAL A 428 -21.71 2.77 43.10
N VAL A 429 -21.54 3.29 41.89
CA VAL A 429 -22.56 3.23 40.84
C VAL A 429 -21.98 2.73 39.53
N THR A 430 -22.75 1.93 38.82
CA THR A 430 -22.36 1.40 37.51
C THR A 430 -22.59 2.46 36.43
N GLY A 431 -21.53 2.84 35.74
CA GLY A 431 -21.54 3.70 34.56
C GLY A 431 -21.26 2.92 33.27
N LEU A 432 -21.84 3.37 32.17
CA LEU A 432 -21.50 2.88 30.84
C LEU A 432 -20.51 3.83 30.19
N ALA A 433 -19.43 3.29 29.64
CA ALA A 433 -18.48 4.06 28.86
C ALA A 433 -18.36 3.49 27.46
N TRP A 434 -18.08 4.36 26.50
CA TRP A 434 -17.71 3.95 25.16
C TRP A 434 -16.19 3.92 25.05
N THR A 435 -15.64 2.79 24.61
CA THR A 435 -14.23 2.63 24.28
C THR A 435 -14.09 2.28 22.79
N PRO A 436 -12.91 2.50 22.18
CA PRO A 436 -12.65 2.06 20.80
C PRO A 436 -12.83 0.55 20.57
N THR A 437 -12.76 -0.24 21.65
CA THR A 437 -12.96 -1.70 21.65
C THR A 437 -14.39 -2.13 21.97
N GLY A 438 -15.31 -1.18 22.19
CA GLY A 438 -16.73 -1.43 22.45
C GLY A 438 -17.26 -0.67 23.67
N GLY A 439 -18.50 -0.96 24.06
CA GLY A 439 -19.02 -0.49 25.35
C GLY A 439 -18.33 -1.21 26.51
N ASP A 440 -17.99 -0.45 27.55
CA ASP A 440 -17.37 -0.95 28.77
C ASP A 440 -18.18 -0.52 30.00
N ILE A 441 -18.07 -1.30 31.08
CA ILE A 441 -18.73 -1.03 32.35
C ILE A 441 -17.69 -0.44 33.30
N LEU A 442 -18.02 0.68 33.92
CA LEU A 442 -17.17 1.32 34.92
C LEU A 442 -17.90 1.41 36.25
N PHE A 443 -17.14 1.30 37.33
CA PHE A 443 -17.64 1.58 38.66
C PHE A 443 -17.18 2.97 39.07
N LEU A 444 -18.13 3.90 39.15
CA LEU A 444 -17.89 5.23 39.69
C LEU A 444 -17.97 5.12 41.21
N GLU A 445 -16.86 5.43 41.88
CA GLU A 445 -16.77 5.31 43.32
C GLU A 445 -16.78 6.70 43.96
N THR A 446 -17.51 6.84 45.04
CA THR A 446 -17.61 8.08 45.81
C THR A 446 -17.37 7.77 47.28
N SER A 447 -16.56 8.60 47.92
CA SER A 447 -16.34 8.54 49.35
C SER A 447 -16.52 9.91 49.99
N ILE A 448 -17.04 9.89 51.23
CA ILE A 448 -17.31 11.09 52.01
C ILE A 448 -16.41 11.10 53.24
N THR A 449 -15.80 12.24 53.53
CA THR A 449 -14.96 12.46 54.71
C THR A 449 -15.33 13.78 55.37
N LYS A 450 -15.20 13.88 56.69
CA LYS A 450 -15.48 15.15 57.39
C LYS A 450 -14.48 16.22 56.93
N GLY A 451 -14.96 17.42 56.61
CA GLY A 451 -14.13 18.50 56.08
C GLY A 451 -14.90 19.77 55.76
N GLU A 452 -14.39 20.55 54.81
CA GLU A 452 -14.88 21.90 54.48
C GLU A 452 -15.68 21.97 53.17
N GLY A 453 -16.23 20.83 52.70
CA GLY A 453 -17.04 20.80 51.47
C GLY A 453 -16.24 20.70 50.17
N LYS A 454 -14.98 20.24 50.24
CA LYS A 454 -14.09 20.12 49.08
C LYS A 454 -14.49 18.94 48.20
N LEU A 455 -14.58 19.17 46.87
CA LEU A 455 -14.68 18.13 45.86
C LEU A 455 -13.28 17.74 45.36
N THR A 456 -12.96 16.45 45.39
CA THR A 456 -11.70 15.92 44.84
C THR A 456 -12.02 14.84 43.81
N LEU A 457 -11.38 14.90 42.66
CA LEU A 457 -11.61 13.99 41.54
C LEU A 457 -10.32 13.25 41.19
N THR A 458 -10.38 11.92 41.09
CA THR A 458 -9.24 11.07 40.69
C THR A 458 -9.66 10.12 39.57
N GLY A 459 -8.70 9.66 38.76
CA GLY A 459 -9.00 8.80 37.59
C GLY A 459 -8.61 9.34 36.22
N ASN A 460 -7.68 10.30 36.16
CA ASN A 460 -7.22 10.90 34.90
C ASN A 460 -8.36 11.48 34.03
N LEU A 461 -9.25 12.24 34.70
CA LEU A 461 -10.38 12.90 34.08
C LEU A 461 -9.94 14.15 33.31
N GLY A 462 -10.46 14.32 32.10
CA GLY A 462 -10.43 15.52 31.29
C GLY A 462 -11.34 16.61 31.84
N ASP A 463 -11.20 17.82 31.30
CA ASP A 463 -11.84 19.00 31.87
C ASP A 463 -13.37 18.98 31.77
N VAL A 464 -13.92 18.43 30.69
CA VAL A 464 -15.37 18.26 30.51
C VAL A 464 -15.95 17.36 31.61
N MET A 465 -15.25 16.28 31.98
CA MET A 465 -15.74 15.37 33.00
C MET A 465 -15.59 15.97 34.42
N LYS A 466 -14.57 16.79 34.66
CA LYS A 466 -14.46 17.58 35.90
C LYS A 466 -15.61 18.57 36.04
N GLU A 467 -15.96 19.27 34.95
CA GLU A 467 -17.10 20.18 34.90
C GLU A 467 -18.41 19.45 35.20
N SER A 468 -18.63 18.29 34.58
CA SER A 468 -19.81 17.47 34.84
C SER A 468 -19.94 17.07 36.31
N ALA A 469 -18.82 16.71 36.96
CA ALA A 469 -18.83 16.35 38.39
C ALA A 469 -19.14 17.56 39.30
N MET A 470 -18.61 18.74 38.97
CA MET A 470 -18.91 19.98 39.69
C MET A 470 -20.40 20.34 39.55
N ILE A 471 -20.95 20.27 38.34
CA ILE A 471 -22.37 20.54 38.07
C ILE A 471 -23.26 19.57 38.86
N ALA A 472 -22.92 18.28 38.87
CA ALA A 472 -23.68 17.28 39.63
C ALA A 472 -23.71 17.60 41.13
N LEU A 473 -22.58 18.00 41.72
CA LEU A 473 -22.52 18.39 43.14
C LEU A 473 -23.32 19.66 43.43
N GLU A 474 -23.21 20.68 42.58
CA GLU A 474 -23.98 21.93 42.73
C GLU A 474 -25.49 21.70 42.55
N TYR A 475 -25.89 20.81 41.65
CA TYR A 475 -27.28 20.40 41.50
C TYR A 475 -27.84 19.78 42.79
N LEU A 476 -27.08 18.86 43.41
CA LEU A 476 -27.48 18.24 44.68
C LEU A 476 -27.51 19.24 45.85
N LYS A 477 -26.60 20.21 45.88
CA LYS A 477 -26.64 21.31 46.87
C LYS A 477 -27.88 22.19 46.72
N ALA A 478 -28.22 22.56 45.49
CA ALA A 478 -29.38 23.40 45.20
C ALA A 478 -30.71 22.69 45.46
N HIS A 479 -30.74 21.36 45.36
CA HIS A 479 -31.93 20.53 45.54
C HIS A 479 -31.76 19.51 46.67
N SER A 480 -31.20 19.94 47.79
CA SER A 480 -30.90 19.06 48.93
C SER A 480 -32.13 18.34 49.50
N ASP A 481 -33.31 18.93 49.32
CA ASP A 481 -34.61 18.37 49.71
C ASP A 481 -34.94 17.06 48.98
N ILE A 482 -34.47 16.87 47.74
CA ILE A 482 -34.73 15.66 46.93
C ILE A 482 -34.12 14.41 47.58
N ILE A 483 -33.02 14.58 48.31
CA ILE A 483 -32.31 13.51 48.99
C ILE A 483 -32.50 13.54 50.51
N GLY A 484 -33.39 14.42 51.01
CA GLY A 484 -33.70 14.54 52.43
C GLY A 484 -32.53 15.04 53.29
N LEU A 485 -31.63 15.86 52.74
CA LEU A 485 -30.49 16.42 53.45
C LEU A 485 -30.60 17.94 53.60
N GLU A 486 -30.06 18.48 54.70
CA GLU A 486 -29.90 19.92 54.86
C GLU A 486 -28.71 20.44 54.04
N GLN A 487 -28.82 21.64 53.47
CA GLN A 487 -27.76 22.25 52.67
C GLN A 487 -26.42 22.39 53.42
N GLU A 488 -26.46 22.58 54.74
CA GLU A 488 -25.24 22.69 55.55
C GLU A 488 -24.38 21.43 55.56
N VAL A 489 -24.96 20.25 55.30
CA VAL A 489 -24.23 18.98 55.25
C VAL A 489 -23.15 19.04 54.18
N PHE A 490 -23.41 19.66 53.03
CA PHE A 490 -22.44 19.79 51.94
C PHE A 490 -21.22 20.66 52.28
N LYS A 491 -21.30 21.51 53.31
CA LYS A 491 -20.17 22.33 53.80
C LYS A 491 -19.32 21.59 54.83
N ARG A 492 -19.86 20.55 55.47
CA ARG A 492 -19.21 19.80 56.57
C ARG A 492 -18.54 18.50 56.10
N TRP A 493 -18.74 18.12 54.85
CA TRP A 493 -18.26 16.87 54.27
C TRP A 493 -17.56 17.11 52.94
N ASN A 494 -16.33 16.64 52.82
CA ASN A 494 -15.63 16.55 51.56
C ASN A 494 -16.14 15.34 50.76
N VAL A 495 -16.23 15.51 49.45
CA VAL A 495 -16.63 14.44 48.51
C VAL A 495 -15.43 14.11 47.64
N HIS A 496 -15.08 12.83 47.59
CA HIS A 496 -14.06 12.32 46.68
C HIS A 496 -14.74 11.41 45.66
N ILE A 497 -14.54 11.68 44.37
CA ILE A 497 -15.03 10.84 43.27
C ILE A 497 -13.82 10.21 42.60
N HIS A 498 -13.80 8.88 42.57
CA HIS A 498 -12.84 8.10 41.83
C HIS A 498 -13.51 7.47 40.62
N VAL A 499 -12.90 7.68 39.45
CA VAL A 499 -13.29 7.05 38.20
C VAL A 499 -12.12 6.16 37.76
N PRO A 500 -12.23 4.83 37.85
CA PRO A 500 -11.15 3.95 37.43
C PRO A 500 -10.75 4.22 35.98
N GLU A 501 -9.44 4.20 35.70
CA GLU A 501 -8.91 4.37 34.34
C GLU A 501 -9.37 3.21 33.44
N GLY A 502 -10.47 3.43 32.72
CA GLY A 502 -10.77 2.61 31.54
C GLY A 502 -10.03 3.19 30.34
N ALA A 503 -8.83 2.66 30.05
CA ALA A 503 -7.99 2.68 28.83
C ALA A 503 -7.91 3.92 27.90
N THR A 504 -8.67 4.98 28.12
CA THR A 504 -8.74 6.19 27.30
C THR A 504 -8.86 7.41 28.22
N PRO A 505 -8.10 8.50 27.98
CA PRO A 505 -8.36 9.79 28.62
C PRO A 505 -9.81 10.19 28.33
N LYS A 506 -10.58 10.49 29.37
CA LYS A 506 -12.04 10.73 29.30
C LYS A 506 -12.39 12.16 29.60
#